data_AF-A0A4Y2S2X9-F1
#
_entry.id   AF-A0A4Y2S2X9-F1
#
_cell.length_a   1.000
_cell.length_b   1.000
_cell.length_c   1.000
_cell.angle_alpha   90.00
_cell.angle_beta   90.00
_cell.angle_gamma   90.00
#
_symmetry.space_group_name_H-M   'P 1'
#
loop_
_entity.id
_entity.type
_entity.pdbx_description
1 polymer ?
#
loop_
_entity_poly.entity_id
_entity_poly.type
_entity_poly.pdbx_seq_one_letter_code
_entity_poly.pdbx_strand_id
1 'polypeptide(L)'
;MYSRPTVKILTFDGLTPWTVVKTQFDVVSSTNGWADFVKASKLVASFRGSAADVLQEIPADQLTDITTNEEALESRFGGRHLT
;
A
#
# COMPACT_ATOMS: atom_id res chain seq x y z
N MET A 1 3.24 31.64 7.29
CA MET A 1 2.81 30.52 6.43
C MET A 1 3.42 29.25 6.99
N TYR A 2 2.63 28.31 7.51
CA TYR A 2 3.15 26.97 7.82
C TYR A 2 3.15 26.16 6.53
N SER A 3 4.32 25.79 6.05
CA SER A 3 4.44 24.84 4.94
C SER A 3 3.86 23.51 5.40
N ARG A 4 2.88 22.96 4.69
CA ARG A 4 2.43 21.59 4.93
C ARG A 4 3.62 20.66 4.69
N PRO A 5 4.05 19.86 5.67
CA PRO A 5 5.11 18.89 5.45
C PRO A 5 4.69 17.94 4.33
N THR A 6 5.50 17.83 3.29
CA THR A 6 5.28 16.81 2.26
C THR A 6 5.80 15.49 2.82
N VAL A 7 4.90 14.67 3.36
CA VAL A 7 5.26 13.29 3.74
C VAL A 7 5.69 12.57 2.46
N LYS A 8 6.91 12.04 2.45
CA LYS A 8 7.41 11.25 1.31
C LYS A 8 6.47 10.07 1.09
N ILE A 9 6.20 9.76 -0.18
CA ILE A 9 5.40 8.59 -0.56
C ILE A 9 6.12 7.34 -0.05
N LEU A 10 5.38 6.48 0.65
CA LEU A 10 5.86 5.18 1.11
C LEU A 10 6.30 4.35 -0.11
N THR A 11 7.40 3.63 0.01
CA THR A 11 7.82 2.64 -0.98
C THR A 11 7.75 1.26 -0.33
N PHE A 12 7.09 0.31 -0.98
CA PHE A 12 6.99 -1.05 -0.50
C PHE A 12 7.64 -2.00 -1.50
N ASP A 13 8.74 -2.64 -1.11
CA ASP A 13 9.49 -3.59 -1.95
C ASP A 13 9.26 -5.06 -1.57
N GLY A 14 8.47 -5.30 -0.53
CA GLY A 14 8.21 -6.60 0.06
C GLY A 14 9.14 -6.98 1.23
N LEU A 15 10.17 -6.19 1.55
CA LEU A 15 11.12 -6.52 2.62
C LEU A 15 10.59 -6.20 4.02
N THR A 16 9.90 -5.08 4.18
CA THR A 16 9.22 -4.72 5.43
C THR A 16 7.96 -5.60 5.59
N PRO A 17 7.63 -6.09 6.81
CA PRO A 17 6.38 -6.81 7.03
C PRO A 17 5.18 -5.97 6.60
N TRP A 18 4.26 -6.59 5.86
CA TRP A 18 3.08 -5.90 5.32
C TRP A 18 2.24 -5.21 6.42
N THR A 19 2.11 -5.83 7.59
CA THR A 19 1.38 -5.26 8.74
C THR A 19 1.94 -3.90 9.20
N VAL A 20 3.25 -3.70 9.13
CA VAL A 20 3.91 -2.43 9.47
C VAL A 20 3.62 -1.38 8.39
N VAL A 21 3.72 -1.78 7.12
CA VAL A 21 3.46 -0.91 5.97
C VAL A 21 2.00 -0.46 5.96
N LYS A 22 1.05 -1.38 6.20
CA LYS A 22 -0.38 -1.10 6.31
C LYS A 22 -0.66 -0.07 7.41
N THR A 23 -0.09 -0.26 8.60
CA THR A 23 -0.24 0.70 9.71
C THR A 23 0.27 2.10 9.35
N GLN A 24 1.45 2.19 8.73
CA GLN A 24 2.00 3.48 8.29
C GLN A 24 1.13 4.14 7.22
N PHE A 25 0.63 3.34 6.28
CA PHE A 25 -0.25 3.80 5.21
C PHE A 25 -1.59 4.32 5.74
N ASP A 26 -2.19 3.64 6.72
CA ASP A 26 -3.44 4.05 7.37
C ASP A 26 -3.30 5.37 8.13
N VAL A 27 -2.19 5.55 8.86
CA VAL A 27 -1.88 6.81 9.55
C VAL A 27 -1.71 7.95 8.55
N VAL A 28 -0.97 7.74 7.47
CA VAL A 28 -0.73 8.77 6.45
C VAL A 28 -2.02 9.11 5.69
N SER A 29 -2.79 8.10 5.29
CA SER A 29 -4.01 8.30 4.51
C SER A 29 -5.11 9.00 5.32
N SER A 30 -5.28 8.64 6.60
CA SER A 30 -6.22 9.29 7.51
C SER A 30 -5.84 10.74 7.79
N THR A 31 -4.56 11.01 8.09
CA THR A 31 -4.05 12.38 8.32
C THR A 31 -4.27 13.28 7.11
N ASN A 32 -4.20 12.72 5.90
CA ASN A 32 -4.40 13.47 4.65
C ASN A 32 -5.85 13.42 4.12
N GLY A 33 -6.77 12.72 4.80
CA GLY A 33 -8.17 12.59 4.37
C GLY A 33 -8.34 11.97 2.98
N TRP A 34 -7.50 10.99 2.61
CA TRP A 34 -7.61 10.33 1.30
C TRP A 34 -8.89 9.51 1.21
N ALA A 35 -9.63 9.69 0.12
CA ALA A 35 -10.71 8.78 -0.27
C ALA A 35 -10.15 7.44 -0.77
N ASP A 36 -10.95 6.38 -0.76
CA ASP A 36 -10.48 5.02 -1.00
C ASP A 36 -9.86 4.81 -2.40
N PHE A 37 -10.39 5.45 -3.44
CA PHE A 37 -9.77 5.41 -4.77
C PHE A 37 -8.36 6.04 -4.79
N VAL A 38 -8.16 7.10 -3.99
CA VAL A 38 -6.86 7.78 -3.84
C VAL A 38 -5.91 6.89 -3.04
N LYS A 39 -6.43 6.22 -2.00
CA LYS A 39 -5.65 5.23 -1.24
C LYS A 39 -5.18 4.12 -2.17
N ALA A 40 -6.08 3.48 -2.91
CA ALA A 40 -5.74 2.41 -3.84
C ALA A 40 -4.67 2.84 -4.85
N SER A 41 -4.88 4.00 -5.50
CA SER A 41 -3.92 4.53 -6.48
C SER A 41 -2.53 4.80 -5.87
N LYS A 42 -2.48 5.35 -4.65
CA LYS A 42 -1.22 5.64 -3.96
C LYS A 42 -0.55 4.39 -3.42
N LEU A 43 -1.31 3.39 -2.99
CA LEU A 43 -0.79 2.10 -2.56
C LEU A 43 -0.16 1.37 -3.76
N VAL A 44 -0.87 1.27 -4.88
CA VAL A 44 -0.34 0.72 -6.14
C VAL A 44 0.93 1.46 -6.58
N ALA A 45 0.93 2.80 -6.52
CA ALA A 45 2.11 3.59 -6.88
C ALA A 45 3.30 3.41 -5.92
N SER A 46 3.08 2.87 -4.72
CA SER A 46 4.14 2.58 -3.73
C SER A 46 4.91 1.30 -4.03
N PHE A 47 4.35 0.37 -4.79
CA PHE A 47 4.94 -0.96 -5.00
C PHE A 47 6.22 -0.89 -5.82
N ARG A 48 7.25 -1.57 -5.34
CA ARG A 48 8.55 -1.75 -5.99
C ARG A 48 8.95 -3.22 -5.83
N GLY A 49 9.98 -3.66 -6.56
CA GLY A 49 10.55 -4.99 -6.40
C GLY A 49 9.49 -6.10 -6.34
N SER A 50 9.60 -7.01 -5.37
CA SER A 50 8.68 -8.14 -5.25
C SER A 50 7.22 -7.73 -5.01
N ALA A 51 6.95 -6.61 -4.34
CA ALA A 51 5.58 -6.14 -4.15
C ALA A 51 4.91 -5.74 -5.48
N ALA A 52 5.68 -5.32 -6.49
CA ALA A 52 5.12 -4.97 -7.79
C ALA A 52 4.54 -6.18 -8.54
N ASP A 53 4.97 -7.42 -8.25
CA ASP A 53 4.39 -8.58 -8.94
C ASP A 53 2.93 -8.83 -8.53
N VAL A 54 2.44 -8.26 -7.41
CA VAL A 54 1.02 -8.27 -7.04
C VAL A 54 0.15 -7.62 -8.12
N LEU A 55 0.70 -6.68 -8.89
CA LEU A 55 -0.02 -6.04 -10.01
C LEU A 55 -0.34 -7.02 -11.14
N GLN A 56 0.33 -8.18 -11.20
CA GLN A 56 0.03 -9.23 -12.18
C GLN A 56 -1.09 -10.17 -11.69
N GLU A 57 -1.34 -10.19 -10.38
CA GLU A 57 -2.32 -11.08 -9.73
C GLU A 57 -3.72 -10.44 -9.70
N ILE A 58 -3.81 -9.11 -9.75
CA ILE A 58 -5.06 -8.36 -9.66
C ILE A 58 -5.47 -7.82 -11.05
N PRO A 59 -6.74 -8.02 -11.48
CA PRO A 59 -7.27 -7.38 -12.68
C PRO A 59 -7.13 -5.84 -12.63
N ALA A 60 -6.77 -5.22 -13.76
CA ALA A 60 -6.47 -3.79 -13.80
C ALA A 60 -7.62 -2.88 -13.37
N ASP A 61 -8.87 -3.28 -13.62
CA ASP A 61 -10.09 -2.60 -13.20
C ASP A 61 -10.36 -2.71 -11.69
N GLN A 62 -9.73 -3.66 -11.01
CA GLN A 62 -9.83 -3.87 -9.57
C GLN A 62 -8.69 -3.22 -8.78
N LEU A 63 -7.62 -2.78 -9.45
CA LEU A 63 -6.51 -2.05 -8.81
C LEU A 63 -6.95 -0.72 -8.18
N THR A 64 -8.12 -0.19 -8.53
CA THR A 64 -8.70 1.00 -7.90
C THR A 64 -9.46 0.72 -6.60
N ASP A 65 -9.69 -0.56 -6.28
CA ASP A 65 -10.28 -0.99 -5.02
C ASP A 65 -9.18 -1.23 -3.97
N ILE A 66 -9.25 -0.50 -2.86
CA ILE A 66 -8.21 -0.59 -1.81
C ILE A 66 -8.23 -1.96 -1.13
N THR A 67 -9.42 -2.55 -0.94
CA THR A 67 -9.59 -3.84 -0.25
C THR A 67 -8.91 -4.96 -1.02
N THR A 68 -9.13 -5.02 -2.33
CA THR A 68 -8.54 -6.02 -3.22
C THR A 68 -7.01 -5.95 -3.19
N ASN A 69 -6.46 -4.73 -3.20
CA ASN A 69 -5.01 -4.54 -3.10
C ASN A 69 -4.47 -4.99 -1.74
N GLU A 70 -5.13 -4.65 -0.63
CA GLU A 70 -4.69 -5.06 0.70
C GLU A 70 -4.77 -6.57 0.91
N GLU A 71 -5.81 -7.23 0.40
CA GLU A 71 -5.98 -8.68 0.50
C GLU A 71 -4.91 -9.44 -0.28
N ALA A 72 -4.55 -8.98 -1.48
CA ALA A 72 -3.48 -9.59 -2.25
C ALA A 72 -2.11 -9.43 -1.56
N LEU A 73 -1.84 -8.26 -0.97
CA LEU A 73 -0.63 -8.03 -0.19
C LEU A 73 -0.60 -8.87 1.09
N GLU A 74 -1.74 -9.03 1.77
CA GLU A 74 -1.87 -9.89 2.95
C GLU A 74 -1.64 -11.36 2.58
N SER A 75 -2.22 -11.83 1.49
CA SER A 75 -2.02 -13.21 1.00
C SER A 75 -0.55 -13.50 0.70
N ARG A 76 0.15 -12.54 0.09
CA ARG A 76 1.54 -12.73 -0.35
C ARG A 76 2.59 -12.42 0.72
N PHE A 77 2.35 -11.42 1.57
CA PHE A 77 3.34 -10.88 2.52
C PHE A 77 2.89 -10.92 3.98
N GLY A 78 1.62 -11.19 4.28
CA GLY A 78 1.08 -11.27 5.65
C GLY A 78 1.67 -12.42 6.47
N GLY A 79 2.03 -13.52 5.81
CA GLY A 79 2.59 -14.72 6.44
C GLY A 79 4.12 -14.73 6.63
N ARG A 80 4.86 -13.66 6.32
CA ARG A 80 6.34 -13.64 6.34
C ARG A 80 7.00 -13.76 7.73
N HIS A 81 6.26 -14.16 8.76
CA HIS A 81 6.77 -14.47 10.09
C HIS A 81 6.25 -15.83 10.58
N LEU A 82 6.58 -16.91 9.88
CA LEU A 82 6.49 -18.29 10.41
C LEU A 82 7.61 -19.17 9.82
N THR A 83 8.85 -18.87 10.17
CA THR A 83 9.99 -19.82 10.17
C THR A 83 10.94 -19.46 11.28
#